data_AF-A0A0G1WGJ5-F1
#
_entry.id   AF-A0A0G1WGJ5-F1
#
_cell.length_a   1.000
_cell.length_b   1.000
_cell.length_c   1.000
_cell.angle_alpha   90.00
_cell.angle_beta   90.00
_cell.angle_gamma   90.00
#
_symmetry.space_group_name_H-M   'P 1'
#
loop_
_entity.id
_entity.type
_entity.pdbx_description
1 polymer ?
#
loop_
_entity_poly.entity_id
_entity_poly.type
_entity_poly.pdbx_seq_one_letter_code
_entity_poly.pdbx_strand_id
1 'polypeptide(L)'
;TIQRNLLQRSVTIDLLPRTEIALWCVEPAACYFIDNEFMVFRQAPQTEGVLLTHVTDTSNTPVALGKPLLHGKLITAIIAIKDRLDAIGITVTDALVHDPPDITLKTSAGYELYFDIEESLENQVNNLKLILEKELNPMPANLHYIDLRIDNRIYYK
;
A
#
# COMPACT_ATOMS: atom_id res chain seq x y z
N THR A 1 -12.47 -8.35 -26.09
CA THR A 1 -13.71 -8.47 -26.88
C THR A 1 -13.69 -9.74 -27.70
N ILE A 2 -14.82 -10.40 -27.90
CA ILE A 2 -14.92 -11.56 -28.81
C ILE A 2 -15.68 -11.10 -30.05
N GLN A 3 -15.01 -11.15 -31.20
CA GLN A 3 -15.62 -10.86 -32.50
C GLN A 3 -15.71 -12.15 -33.30
N ARG A 4 -16.91 -12.47 -33.78
CA ARG A 4 -17.17 -13.67 -34.58
C ARG A 4 -17.41 -13.26 -36.03
N ASN A 5 -16.62 -13.78 -36.95
CA ASN A 5 -16.87 -13.65 -38.38
C ASN A 5 -17.28 -15.01 -38.96
N LEU A 6 -18.60 -15.21 -39.08
CA LEU A 6 -19.18 -16.47 -39.56
C LEU A 6 -18.87 -16.75 -41.04
N LEU A 7 -18.67 -15.69 -41.85
CA LEU A 7 -18.36 -15.81 -43.27
C LEU A 7 -16.91 -16.26 -43.51
N GLN A 8 -15.97 -15.75 -42.69
CA GLN A 8 -14.56 -16.13 -42.76
C GLN A 8 -14.18 -17.29 -41.84
N ARG A 9 -15.16 -17.87 -41.12
CA ARG A 9 -14.96 -18.92 -40.10
C ARG A 9 -13.86 -18.56 -39.08
N SER A 10 -13.78 -17.29 -38.70
CA SER A 10 -12.78 -16.79 -37.76
C SER A 10 -13.43 -16.24 -36.50
N VAL A 11 -12.70 -16.39 -35.38
CA VAL A 11 -13.02 -15.77 -34.10
C VAL A 11 -11.79 -14.98 -33.68
N THR A 12 -11.96 -13.68 -33.50
CA THR A 12 -10.92 -12.80 -32.96
C THR A 12 -11.20 -12.56 -31.49
N ILE A 13 -10.20 -12.81 -30.65
CA ILE A 13 -10.27 -12.58 -29.21
C ILE A 13 -9.25 -11.48 -28.88
N ASP A 14 -9.75 -10.30 -28.53
CA ASP A 14 -8.92 -9.21 -28.05
C ASP A 14 -8.86 -9.29 -26.52
N LEU A 15 -7.68 -9.60 -25.99
CA LEU A 15 -7.41 -9.59 -24.55
C LEU A 15 -6.71 -8.28 -24.19
N LEU A 16 -7.31 -7.49 -23.29
CA LEU A 16 -6.65 -6.34 -22.69
C LEU A 16 -6.05 -6.79 -21.35
N PRO A 17 -4.71 -6.86 -21.21
CA PRO A 17 -4.09 -7.21 -19.95
C PRO A 17 -4.37 -6.13 -18.89
N ARG A 18 -4.58 -6.56 -17.64
CA ARG A 18 -4.67 -5.66 -16.47
C ARG A 18 -3.27 -5.30 -16.01
N THR A 19 -3.06 -4.05 -15.61
CA THR A 19 -1.79 -3.55 -15.08
C THR A 19 -1.72 -3.77 -13.58
N GLU A 20 -0.68 -4.44 -13.09
CA GLU A 20 -0.41 -4.58 -11.65
C GLU A 20 -0.02 -3.22 -11.04
N ILE A 21 -0.71 -2.78 -9.99
CA ILE A 21 -0.32 -1.58 -9.21
C ILE A 21 0.25 -1.91 -7.83
N ALA A 22 -0.13 -3.06 -7.28
CA ALA A 22 0.26 -3.46 -5.93
C ALA A 22 0.10 -4.97 -5.70
N LEU A 23 0.73 -5.42 -4.63
CA LEU A 23 0.62 -6.77 -4.09
C LEU A 23 -0.09 -6.71 -2.73
N TRP A 24 -1.24 -7.38 -2.61
CA TRP A 24 -2.01 -7.48 -1.37
C TRP A 24 -1.96 -8.90 -0.80
N CYS A 25 -1.38 -9.04 0.38
CA CYS A 25 -1.16 -10.31 1.05
C CYS A 25 -2.06 -10.43 2.27
N VAL A 26 -2.83 -11.52 2.36
CA VAL A 26 -3.56 -11.88 3.58
C VAL A 26 -2.77 -12.99 4.25
N GLU A 27 -2.20 -12.73 5.41
CA GLU A 27 -1.45 -13.74 6.15
C GLU A 27 -2.38 -14.70 6.91
N PRO A 28 -2.04 -16.01 7.00
CA PRO A 28 -0.94 -16.73 6.33
C PRO A 28 -1.33 -17.28 4.95
N ALA A 29 -2.42 -16.79 4.36
CA ALA A 29 -3.13 -17.44 3.26
C ALA A 29 -2.44 -17.28 1.89
N ALA A 30 -2.40 -16.06 1.34
CA ALA A 30 -1.98 -15.83 -0.03
C ALA A 30 -1.79 -14.34 -0.35
N CYS A 31 -1.03 -14.07 -1.41
CA CYS A 31 -0.87 -12.75 -2.00
C CYS A 31 -1.57 -12.65 -3.36
N TYR A 32 -2.02 -11.46 -3.71
CA TYR A 32 -2.78 -11.19 -4.93
C TYR A 32 -2.32 -9.91 -5.60
N PHE A 33 -2.30 -9.92 -6.94
CA PHE A 33 -2.13 -8.71 -7.72
C PHE A 33 -3.43 -7.92 -7.77
N ILE A 34 -3.28 -6.62 -7.54
CA ILE A 34 -4.35 -5.62 -7.62
C ILE A 34 -4.06 -4.70 -8.80
N ASP A 35 -5.10 -4.33 -9.54
CA ASP A 35 -4.99 -3.35 -10.63
C ASP A 35 -5.52 -1.96 -10.23
N ASN A 36 -5.48 -1.05 -11.21
CA ASN A 36 -5.93 0.33 -11.06
C ASN A 36 -7.44 0.51 -10.82
N GLU A 37 -8.26 -0.53 -11.01
CA GLU A 37 -9.68 -0.55 -10.66
C GLU A 37 -9.92 -1.24 -9.30
N PHE A 38 -8.84 -1.53 -8.56
CA PHE A 38 -8.84 -2.28 -7.30
C PHE A 38 -9.36 -3.71 -7.44
N MET A 39 -9.28 -4.30 -8.63
CA MET A 39 -9.72 -5.67 -8.87
C MET A 39 -8.63 -6.65 -8.45
N VAL A 40 -9.02 -7.66 -7.66
CA VAL A 40 -8.17 -8.82 -7.35
C VAL A 40 -8.24 -9.77 -8.53
N PHE A 41 -7.23 -9.77 -9.41
CA PHE A 41 -7.35 -10.47 -10.70
C PHE A 41 -6.45 -11.70 -10.86
N ARG A 42 -5.43 -11.85 -10.00
CA ARG A 42 -4.51 -13.00 -10.04
C ARG A 42 -3.86 -13.24 -8.69
N GLN A 43 -3.67 -14.51 -8.32
CA GLN A 43 -2.81 -14.86 -7.20
C GLN A 43 -1.34 -14.61 -7.58
N ALA A 44 -0.60 -13.97 -6.69
CA ALA A 44 0.81 -13.69 -6.89
C ALA A 44 1.68 -14.83 -6.34
N PRO A 45 2.78 -15.18 -7.01
CA PRO A 45 3.79 -16.05 -6.42
C PRO A 45 4.43 -15.36 -5.21
N GLN A 46 4.91 -16.16 -4.25
CA GLN A 46 5.82 -15.66 -3.22
C GLN A 46 7.06 -15.10 -3.93
N THR A 47 7.26 -13.78 -3.84
CA THR A 47 8.35 -13.09 -4.52
C THR A 47 9.11 -12.25 -3.52
N GLU A 48 10.43 -12.38 -3.53
CA GLU A 48 11.34 -11.51 -2.78
C GLU A 48 11.79 -10.37 -3.71
N GLY A 49 11.91 -9.14 -3.19
CA GLY A 49 12.44 -7.99 -3.94
C GLY A 49 11.46 -7.28 -4.89
N VAL A 50 10.19 -7.20 -4.51
CA VAL A 50 9.11 -6.69 -5.39
C VAL A 50 9.22 -5.17 -5.62
N LEU A 51 9.23 -4.74 -6.89
CA LEU A 51 9.17 -3.32 -7.31
C LEU A 51 7.84 -2.64 -6.90
N LEU A 52 6.77 -3.43 -6.84
CA LEU A 52 5.43 -2.98 -6.49
C LEU A 52 5.28 -2.79 -4.98
N THR A 53 4.37 -1.90 -4.58
CA THR A 53 3.97 -1.72 -3.18
C THR A 53 3.38 -3.02 -2.64
N HIS A 54 4.04 -3.58 -1.63
CA HIS A 54 3.64 -4.76 -0.89
C HIS A 54 2.84 -4.34 0.35
N VAL A 55 1.64 -4.91 0.51
CA VAL A 55 0.77 -4.66 1.65
C VAL A 55 0.38 -5.98 2.30
N THR A 56 0.67 -6.11 3.58
CA THR A 56 0.21 -7.21 4.42
C THR A 56 -1.06 -6.80 5.15
N ASP A 57 -2.12 -7.57 4.98
CA ASP A 57 -3.42 -7.41 5.64
C ASP A 57 -3.64 -8.52 6.66
N THR A 58 -3.81 -8.10 7.91
CA THR A 58 -4.09 -8.95 9.08
C THR A 58 -5.45 -8.64 9.71
N SER A 59 -6.25 -7.77 9.08
CA SER A 59 -7.60 -7.36 9.52
C SER A 59 -8.67 -8.45 9.37
N ASN A 60 -8.29 -9.65 8.90
CA ASN A 60 -9.19 -10.76 8.55
C ASN A 60 -10.21 -10.41 7.45
N THR A 61 -9.92 -9.41 6.62
CA THR A 61 -10.81 -9.02 5.53
C THR A 61 -10.75 -10.05 4.39
N PRO A 62 -11.90 -10.59 3.95
CA PRO A 62 -11.91 -11.58 2.88
C PRO A 62 -11.43 -11.01 1.55
N VAL A 63 -10.56 -11.76 0.87
CA VAL A 63 -10.06 -11.45 -0.48
C VAL A 63 -10.45 -12.57 -1.43
N ALA A 64 -11.00 -12.23 -2.60
CA ALA A 64 -11.47 -13.19 -3.59
C ALA A 64 -11.12 -12.76 -5.02
N LEU A 65 -10.68 -13.72 -5.84
CA LEU A 65 -10.40 -13.49 -7.26
C LEU A 65 -11.66 -13.04 -8.02
N GLY A 66 -11.49 -12.07 -8.91
CA GLY A 66 -12.56 -11.47 -9.69
C GLY A 66 -13.50 -10.57 -8.88
N LYS A 67 -13.10 -10.18 -7.67
CA LYS A 67 -13.83 -9.22 -6.83
C LYS A 67 -13.00 -7.97 -6.57
N PRO A 68 -13.64 -6.80 -6.39
CA PRO A 68 -12.97 -5.61 -5.89
C PRO A 68 -12.39 -5.87 -4.50
N LEU A 69 -11.22 -5.31 -4.24
CA LEU A 69 -10.64 -5.24 -2.90
C LEU A 69 -11.52 -4.31 -2.03
N LEU A 70 -12.02 -4.83 -0.90
CA LEU A 70 -12.87 -4.05 0.01
C LEU A 70 -12.17 -2.78 0.50
N HIS A 71 -10.86 -2.86 0.73
CA HIS A 71 -10.00 -1.74 1.12
C HIS A 71 -9.32 -1.05 -0.08
N GLY A 72 -9.95 -0.99 -1.25
CA GLY A 72 -9.36 -0.40 -2.46
C GLY A 72 -8.87 1.06 -2.31
N LYS A 73 -9.52 1.87 -1.47
CA LYS A 73 -9.04 3.23 -1.17
C LYS A 73 -7.74 3.23 -0.36
N LEU A 74 -7.57 2.24 0.51
CA LEU A 74 -6.43 2.13 1.41
C LEU A 74 -5.14 1.84 0.64
N ILE A 75 -5.19 1.01 -0.41
CA ILE A 75 -4.00 0.79 -1.25
C ILE A 75 -3.56 2.06 -1.99
N THR A 76 -4.52 2.87 -2.45
CA THR A 76 -4.20 4.15 -3.10
C THR A 76 -3.56 5.13 -2.12
N ALA A 77 -4.09 5.18 -0.89
CA ALA A 77 -3.50 5.99 0.17
C ALA A 77 -2.08 5.54 0.51
N ILE A 78 -1.84 4.23 0.69
CA ILE A 78 -0.50 3.68 0.95
C ILE A 78 0.49 4.06 -0.16
N ILE A 79 0.10 3.90 -1.44
CA ILE A 79 0.95 4.27 -2.58
C ILE A 79 1.27 5.77 -2.52
N ALA A 80 0.26 6.62 -2.33
CA ALA A 80 0.44 8.07 -2.28
C ALA A 80 1.31 8.52 -1.08
N ILE A 81 1.18 7.88 0.08
CA ILE A 81 2.02 8.15 1.25
C ILE A 81 3.45 7.73 0.96
N LYS A 82 3.66 6.53 0.41
CA LYS A 82 4.99 6.03 0.04
C LYS A 82 5.71 6.97 -0.93
N ASP A 83 5.02 7.47 -1.96
CA ASP A 83 5.59 8.43 -2.91
C ASP A 83 6.00 9.76 -2.23
N ARG A 84 5.18 10.24 -1.29
CA ARG A 84 5.49 11.46 -0.52
C ARG A 84 6.64 11.26 0.45
N LEU A 85 6.75 10.09 1.06
CA LEU A 85 7.85 9.71 1.94
C LEU A 85 9.16 9.59 1.18
N ASP A 86 9.15 8.96 -0.01
CA ASP A 86 10.32 8.85 -0.88
C ASP A 86 10.84 10.24 -1.30
N ALA A 87 9.93 11.16 -1.62
CA ALA A 87 10.26 12.55 -1.96
C ALA A 87 10.95 13.34 -0.83
N ILE A 88 10.82 12.90 0.43
CA ILE A 88 11.54 13.47 1.59
C ILE A 88 12.66 12.57 2.09
N GLY A 89 13.04 11.54 1.32
CA GLY A 89 14.18 10.67 1.61
C GLY A 89 13.89 9.51 2.57
N ILE A 90 12.62 9.15 2.78
CA ILE A 90 12.20 8.03 3.63
C ILE A 90 11.75 6.87 2.74
N THR A 91 12.55 5.81 2.71
CA THR A 91 12.20 4.59 1.97
C THR A 91 11.34 3.67 2.86
N VAL A 92 10.17 3.28 2.36
CA VAL A 92 9.27 2.30 2.99
C VAL A 92 9.55 0.91 2.42
N THR A 93 9.78 -0.07 3.29
CA THR A 93 10.00 -1.47 2.90
C THR A 93 8.69 -2.26 2.88
N ASP A 94 7.80 -1.99 3.85
CA ASP A 94 6.56 -2.76 4.02
C ASP A 94 5.43 -1.87 4.52
N ALA A 95 4.20 -2.23 4.13
CA ALA A 95 2.98 -1.66 4.67
C ALA A 95 2.13 -2.77 5.32
N LEU A 96 1.62 -2.51 6.52
CA LEU A 96 0.78 -3.40 7.29
C LEU A 96 -0.57 -2.74 7.54
N VAL A 97 -1.63 -3.54 7.37
CA VAL A 97 -3.02 -3.19 7.62
C VAL A 97 -3.53 -4.15 8.67
N HIS A 98 -3.80 -3.63 9.86
CA HIS A 98 -4.30 -4.44 10.98
C HIS A 98 -5.71 -4.02 11.39
N ASP A 99 -5.91 -2.72 11.57
CA ASP A 99 -7.18 -2.12 12.00
C ASP A 99 -7.49 -0.90 11.12
N PRO A 100 -7.99 -1.11 9.89
CA PRO A 100 -8.38 -0.01 9.01
C PRO A 100 -9.31 0.98 9.72
N PRO A 101 -9.13 2.30 9.56
CA PRO A 101 -8.31 2.96 8.54
C PRO A 101 -6.81 3.10 8.89
N ASP A 102 -6.37 2.60 10.04
CA ASP A 102 -4.98 2.74 10.45
C ASP A 102 -4.06 1.83 9.64
N ILE A 103 -2.90 2.38 9.28
CA ILE A 103 -1.83 1.66 8.61
C ILE A 103 -0.50 1.87 9.33
N THR A 104 0.35 0.85 9.24
CA THR A 104 1.73 0.90 9.71
C THR A 104 2.67 0.77 8.52
N LEU A 105 3.60 1.71 8.36
CA LEU A 105 4.65 1.66 7.36
C LEU A 105 6.00 1.41 8.02
N LYS A 106 6.72 0.38 7.57
CA LYS A 106 8.08 0.08 8.04
C LYS A 106 9.08 0.77 7.13
N THR A 107 10.01 1.51 7.73
CA THR A 107 11.05 2.21 6.98
C THR A 107 12.32 1.38 6.85
N SER A 108 13.14 1.66 5.84
CA SER A 108 14.46 1.04 5.67
C SER A 108 15.44 1.41 6.78
N ALA A 109 15.15 2.48 7.54
CA ALA A 109 15.89 2.89 8.73
C ALA A 109 15.49 2.11 10.00
N GLY A 110 14.46 1.25 9.92
CA GLY A 110 14.09 0.31 10.98
C GLY A 110 13.00 0.81 11.94
N TYR A 111 12.56 2.07 11.84
CA TYR A 111 11.43 2.57 12.63
C TYR A 111 10.12 2.47 11.84
N GLU A 112 9.01 2.47 12.57
CA GLU A 112 7.66 2.39 12.04
C GLU A 112 6.98 3.77 12.00
N LEU A 113 6.09 3.97 11.04
CA LEU A 113 5.24 5.14 10.93
C LEU A 113 3.78 4.70 11.02
N TYR A 114 3.00 5.32 11.89
CA TYR A 114 1.56 5.06 12.00
C TYR A 114 0.77 6.21 11.38
N PHE A 115 -0.10 5.88 10.44
CA PHE A 115 -0.98 6.83 9.75
C PHE A 115 -2.43 6.40 9.89
N ASP A 116 -3.32 7.38 9.91
CA ASP A 116 -4.76 7.19 9.72
C ASP A 116 -5.10 7.72 8.33
N ILE A 117 -5.64 6.87 7.45
CA ILE A 117 -5.92 7.28 6.06
C ILE A 117 -7.15 8.17 5.91
N GLU A 118 -8.01 8.26 6.93
CA GLU A 118 -9.20 9.13 6.92
C GLU A 118 -8.84 10.57 7.30
N GLU A 119 -7.69 10.76 7.96
CA GLU A 119 -7.12 12.07 8.27
C GLU A 119 -6.32 12.66 7.09
N SER A 120 -6.04 13.97 7.15
CA SER A 120 -5.28 14.65 6.09
C SER A 120 -3.86 14.09 5.96
N LEU A 121 -3.62 13.31 4.90
CA LEU A 121 -2.30 12.77 4.56
C LEU A 121 -1.25 13.88 4.39
N GLU A 122 -1.65 15.03 3.83
CA GLU A 122 -0.77 16.17 3.68
C GLU A 122 -0.33 16.73 5.04
N ASN A 123 -1.26 16.85 6.00
CA ASN A 123 -0.93 17.31 7.35
C ASN A 123 -0.02 16.31 8.06
N GLN A 124 -0.33 15.01 7.99
CA GLN A 124 0.49 13.96 8.62
C GLN A 124 1.93 13.94 8.08
N VAL A 125 2.10 14.05 6.75
CA VAL A 125 3.44 14.11 6.13
C VAL A 125 4.17 15.40 6.48
N ASN A 126 3.48 16.56 6.50
CA ASN A 126 4.10 17.82 6.89
C ASN A 126 4.54 17.82 8.36
N ASN A 127 3.72 17.24 9.24
CA ASN A 127 4.02 17.04 10.65
C ASN A 127 5.24 16.12 10.83
N LEU A 128 5.31 15.02 10.07
CA LEU A 128 6.47 14.13 10.06
C LEU A 128 7.74 14.88 9.64
N LYS A 129 7.69 15.66 8.56
CA LYS A 129 8.85 16.46 8.13
C LYS A 129 9.31 17.42 9.22
N LEU A 130 8.37 18.10 9.87
CA LEU A 130 8.66 19.08 10.91
C LEU A 130 9.31 18.45 12.16
N ILE A 131 8.82 17.28 12.61
CA ILE A 131 9.42 16.59 13.76
C ILE A 131 10.80 16.03 13.44
N LEU A 132 10.99 15.50 12.22
CA LEU A 132 12.29 15.02 11.76
C LEU A 132 13.33 16.13 11.73
N GLU A 133 12.97 17.31 11.23
CA GLU A 133 13.87 18.46 11.15
C GLU A 133 14.18 19.10 12.51
N LYS A 134 13.16 19.22 13.38
CA LYS A 134 13.27 20.01 14.61
C LYS A 134 13.68 19.23 15.85
N GLU A 135 13.26 17.97 15.96
CA GLU A 135 13.44 17.18 17.19
C GLU A 135 14.26 15.90 16.98
N LEU A 136 14.18 15.30 15.79
CA LEU A 136 14.84 14.01 15.48
C LEU A 136 16.02 14.18 14.52
N ASN A 137 16.72 15.32 14.56
CA ASN A 137 17.96 15.54 13.83
C ASN A 137 19.13 15.85 14.79
N PRO A 138 20.08 14.92 14.99
CA PRO A 138 20.21 13.62 14.33
C PRO A 138 19.17 12.60 14.80
N MET A 139 18.86 11.62 13.94
CA MET A 139 17.86 10.59 14.24
C MET A 139 18.32 9.68 15.39
N PRO A 140 17.50 9.46 16.43
CA PRO A 140 17.86 8.59 17.55
C PRO A 140 18.08 7.15 17.10
N ALA A 141 19.15 6.50 17.59
CA ALA A 141 19.47 5.11 17.25
C ALA A 141 18.42 4.10 17.75
N ASN A 142 17.62 4.48 18.74
CA ASN A 142 16.58 3.65 19.36
C ASN A 142 15.16 4.09 18.98
N LEU A 143 15.01 4.87 17.91
CA LEU A 143 13.70 5.24 17.39
C LEU A 143 13.00 3.97 16.88
N HIS A 144 11.87 3.63 17.50
CA HIS A 144 11.02 2.49 17.17
C HIS A 144 9.84 2.92 16.32
N TYR A 145 9.17 4.03 16.66
CA TYR A 145 8.02 4.48 15.89
C TYR A 145 7.79 5.99 15.97
N ILE A 146 7.03 6.51 15.00
CA ILE A 146 6.41 7.84 15.01
C ILE A 146 4.92 7.65 14.68
N ASP A 147 4.05 8.07 15.59
CA ASP A 147 2.60 8.02 15.45
C ASP A 147 2.07 9.38 15.00
N LEU A 148 1.46 9.41 13.81
CA LEU A 148 0.94 10.60 13.15
C LEU A 148 -0.59 10.65 13.15
N ARG A 149 -1.26 9.65 13.73
CA ARG A 149 -2.72 9.49 13.67
C ARG A 149 -3.49 10.54 14.47
N ILE A 150 -2.86 11.16 15.47
CA ILE A 150 -3.52 12.10 16.36
C ILE A 150 -3.31 13.51 15.83
N ASP A 151 -4.41 14.18 15.48
CA ASP A 151 -4.33 15.55 15.01
C ASP A 151 -3.62 16.46 16.03
N ASN A 152 -2.71 17.30 15.53
CA ASN A 152 -1.86 18.21 16.30
C ASN A 152 -0.98 17.57 17.40
N ARG A 153 -0.80 16.24 17.44
CA ARG A 153 0.11 15.57 18.38
C ARG A 153 0.87 14.45 17.71
N ILE A 154 2.19 14.46 17.87
CA ILE A 154 3.07 13.41 17.38
C ILE A 154 3.64 12.67 18.58
N TYR A 155 3.54 11.34 18.58
CA TYR A 155 4.16 10.50 19.60
C TYR A 155 5.27 9.69 18.97
N TYR A 156 6.43 9.63 19.62
CA TYR A 156 7.54 8.80 19.18
C TYR A 156 8.23 8.16 20.35
N LYS A 157 8.88 7.01 20.11
CA LYS A 157 9.64 6.26 21.09
C LYS A 157 10.88 5.68 20.45
#